data_AF-A0A383W7S0-F1
#
_entry.id   AF-A0A383W7S0-F1
#
_cell.length_a   1.000
_cell.length_b   1.000
_cell.length_c   1.000
_cell.angle_alpha   90.00
_cell.angle_beta   90.00
_cell.angle_gamma   90.00
#
_symmetry.space_group_name_H-M   'P 1'
#
loop_
_entity.id
_entity.type
_entity.pdbx_description
1 polymer ?
#
loop_
_entity_poly.entity_id
_entity_poly.type
_entity_poly.pdbx_seq_one_letter_code
_entity_poly.pdbx_strand_id
1 'polypeptide(L)'
;MRDSFYIVELFSGNGSVSRILSKVLCVKAVRIDMDPDQGADITMDITQWDQAAADEVKRMAGATPANRKRAVVWASPPCTEYTTLKRGRPRNLAAADACVAAIARIAADLDAAMVLVENPGTGLLKERTVIQHYPHSVTLDYCQYGYSYRKRTMLWSSLPLPASFPARTCPGHPACPNTYINKETRKPCHVVNMLTDEGLQQRISVPDQLACLLGRALAELLPPLAHEPAPPATPSQKAKQRKCWEVDFVEQACMEDGVLWLRVAWVGYDLPTWITASKLNAPPGEYDFETPELRDWVVARHEALQRHSQRKRAHEEQQQQQQRKTRSRGAADGGSSSSSSSSATVSLADPLLADGYSP
;
A
#
# COMPACT_ATOMS: atom_id res chain seq x y z
N MET A 1 -15.45 1.54 -12.20
CA MET A 1 -14.46 0.92 -11.29
C MET A 1 -14.77 1.17 -9.83
N ARG A 2 -15.09 2.40 -9.38
CA ARG A 2 -15.33 2.74 -7.95
C ARG A 2 -16.25 1.77 -7.19
N ASP A 3 -17.19 1.13 -7.88
CA ASP A 3 -18.18 0.24 -7.25
C ASP A 3 -18.03 -1.23 -7.68
N SER A 4 -16.93 -1.62 -8.34
CA SER A 4 -16.80 -2.97 -8.92
C SER A 4 -16.30 -4.02 -7.93
N PHE A 5 -15.51 -3.62 -6.93
CA PHE A 5 -15.02 -4.44 -5.84
C PHE A 5 -14.51 -3.54 -4.71
N TYR A 6 -14.24 -4.12 -3.55
CA TYR A 6 -13.61 -3.45 -2.41
C TYR A 6 -12.50 -4.32 -1.83
N ILE A 7 -11.59 -3.70 -1.09
CA ILE A 7 -10.41 -4.38 -0.52
C ILE A 7 -10.63 -4.59 0.97
N VAL A 8 -10.22 -5.75 1.46
CA VAL A 8 -10.11 -6.04 2.88
C VAL A 8 -8.66 -6.45 3.16
N GLU A 9 -7.94 -5.65 3.93
CA GLU A 9 -6.55 -5.92 4.31
C GLU A 9 -6.51 -6.47 5.73
N LEU A 10 -6.22 -7.76 5.87
CA LEU A 10 -6.06 -8.45 7.15
C LEU A 10 -4.59 -8.40 7.58
N PHE A 11 -4.35 -8.26 8.88
CA PHE A 11 -3.00 -8.04 9.44
C PHE A 11 -2.37 -6.79 8.80
N SER A 12 -3.16 -5.71 8.73
CA SER A 12 -2.83 -4.58 7.90
C SER A 12 -1.56 -3.84 8.32
N GLY A 13 -1.16 -3.92 9.60
CA GLY A 13 -0.12 -3.07 10.17
C GLY A 13 -0.36 -1.61 9.75
N ASN A 14 0.66 -0.99 9.15
CA ASN A 14 0.58 0.39 8.64
C ASN A 14 -0.30 0.60 7.38
N GLY A 15 -0.98 -0.44 6.88
CA GLY A 15 -1.87 -0.37 5.73
C GLY A 15 -1.15 -0.18 4.39
N SER A 16 0.09 -0.66 4.28
CA SER A 16 0.93 -0.43 3.08
C SER A 16 0.25 -0.84 1.77
N VAL A 17 -0.53 -1.92 1.77
CA VAL A 17 -1.17 -2.42 0.55
C VAL A 17 -2.46 -1.67 0.26
N SER A 18 -3.38 -1.56 1.23
CA SER A 18 -4.63 -0.83 1.02
C SER A 18 -4.41 0.64 0.68
N ARG A 19 -3.41 1.30 1.27
CA ARG A 19 -3.05 2.70 0.98
C ARG A 19 -2.77 2.92 -0.50
N ILE A 20 -2.10 1.97 -1.16
CA ILE A 20 -1.76 2.06 -2.58
C ILE A 20 -2.88 1.52 -3.46
N LEU A 21 -3.40 0.33 -3.16
CA LEU A 21 -4.42 -0.30 -3.99
C LEU A 21 -5.72 0.53 -4.03
N SER A 22 -6.17 1.09 -2.90
CA SER A 22 -7.37 1.95 -2.87
C SER A 22 -7.23 3.16 -3.79
N LYS A 23 -6.03 3.75 -3.90
CA LYS A 23 -5.75 4.88 -4.78
C LYS A 23 -5.67 4.44 -6.24
N VAL A 24 -4.86 3.43 -6.55
CA VAL A 24 -4.62 2.94 -7.92
C VAL A 24 -5.90 2.42 -8.56
N LEU A 25 -6.72 1.69 -7.80
CA LEU A 25 -7.97 1.09 -8.28
C LEU A 25 -9.17 2.02 -8.08
N CYS A 26 -8.99 3.11 -7.34
CA CYS A 26 -10.08 3.99 -6.91
C CYS A 26 -11.20 3.22 -6.19
N VAL A 27 -10.86 2.29 -5.29
CA VAL A 27 -11.83 1.48 -4.53
C VAL A 27 -11.71 1.75 -3.04
N LYS A 28 -12.75 1.39 -2.28
CA LYS A 28 -12.68 1.39 -0.81
C LYS A 28 -11.83 0.23 -0.32
N ALA A 29 -11.13 0.47 0.78
CA ALA A 29 -10.41 -0.55 1.53
C ALA A 29 -10.82 -0.47 3.00
N VAL A 30 -10.91 -1.63 3.64
CA VAL A 30 -11.11 -1.78 5.08
C VAL A 30 -9.91 -2.54 5.64
N ARG A 31 -9.24 -1.95 6.63
CA ARG A 31 -8.07 -2.50 7.29
C ARG A 31 -8.44 -3.13 8.62
N ILE A 32 -7.96 -4.33 8.86
CA ILE A 32 -8.17 -5.08 10.10
C ILE A 32 -6.81 -5.46 10.67
N ASP A 33 -6.59 -5.09 11.92
CA ASP A 33 -5.42 -5.50 12.69
C ASP A 33 -5.82 -5.72 14.15
N MET A 34 -5.05 -6.52 14.88
CA MET A 34 -5.29 -6.73 16.32
C MET A 34 -4.64 -5.62 17.15
N ASP A 35 -3.58 -4.99 16.63
CA ASP A 35 -2.85 -3.94 17.33
C ASP A 35 -3.55 -2.58 17.15
N PRO A 36 -4.08 -1.96 18.23
CA PRO A 36 -4.75 -0.66 18.15
C PRO A 36 -3.83 0.47 17.70
N ASP A 37 -2.52 0.35 17.89
CA ASP A 37 -1.55 1.40 17.56
C ASP A 37 -1.25 1.48 16.06
N GLN A 38 -1.66 0.46 15.28
CA GLN A 38 -1.51 0.44 13.82
C GLN A 38 -2.57 1.29 13.10
N GLY A 39 -3.58 1.78 13.83
CA GLY A 39 -4.64 2.62 13.30
C GLY A 39 -5.48 1.92 12.23
N ALA A 40 -5.74 0.62 12.37
CA ALA A 40 -6.66 -0.13 11.51
C ALA A 40 -8.09 0.43 11.61
N ASP A 41 -8.92 0.15 10.60
CA ASP A 41 -10.32 0.60 10.58
C ASP A 41 -11.18 -0.22 11.56
N ILE A 42 -10.80 -1.49 11.78
CA ILE A 42 -11.36 -2.38 12.80
C ILE A 42 -10.21 -3.03 13.57
N THR A 43 -10.21 -2.84 14.89
CA THR A 43 -9.24 -3.50 15.80
C THR A 43 -9.82 -4.82 16.30
N MET A 44 -9.28 -5.95 15.85
CA MET A 44 -9.82 -7.28 16.15
C MET A 44 -8.79 -8.40 15.96
N ASP A 45 -8.85 -9.41 16.83
CA ASP A 45 -8.26 -10.72 16.56
C ASP A 45 -9.12 -11.45 15.52
N ILE A 46 -8.59 -11.65 14.33
CA ILE A 46 -9.34 -12.26 13.22
C ILE A 46 -9.76 -13.71 13.50
N THR A 47 -9.17 -14.38 14.50
CA THR A 47 -9.62 -15.73 14.89
C THR A 47 -11.00 -15.71 15.54
N GLN A 48 -11.38 -14.57 16.13
CA GLN A 48 -12.68 -14.29 16.73
C GLN A 48 -13.72 -13.77 15.73
N TRP A 49 -13.40 -13.79 14.43
CA TRP A 49 -14.30 -13.32 13.39
C TRP A 49 -15.69 -13.99 13.43
N ASP A 50 -16.73 -13.17 13.27
CA ASP A 50 -18.12 -13.59 13.23
C ASP A 50 -18.92 -12.85 12.13
N GLN A 51 -20.22 -13.11 12.06
CA GLN A 51 -21.10 -12.50 11.07
C GLN A 51 -21.24 -10.98 11.27
N ALA A 52 -21.19 -10.49 12.51
CA ALA A 52 -21.30 -9.06 12.79
C ALA A 52 -20.07 -8.31 12.25
N ALA A 53 -18.88 -8.88 12.39
CA ALA A 53 -17.66 -8.37 11.79
C ALA A 53 -17.75 -8.33 10.25
N ALA A 54 -18.30 -9.39 9.63
CA ALA A 54 -18.50 -9.43 8.18
C ALA A 54 -19.46 -8.35 7.69
N ASP A 55 -20.56 -8.14 8.41
CA ASP A 55 -21.57 -7.12 8.08
C ASP A 55 -20.99 -5.71 8.25
N GLU A 56 -20.19 -5.48 9.29
CA GLU A 56 -19.51 -4.21 9.52
C GLU A 56 -18.49 -3.89 8.42
N VAL A 57 -17.66 -4.87 8.02
CA VAL A 57 -16.74 -4.70 6.88
C VAL A 57 -17.49 -4.35 5.60
N LYS A 58 -18.57 -5.07 5.29
CA LYS A 58 -19.41 -4.80 4.12
C LYS A 58 -19.99 -3.39 4.18
N ARG A 59 -20.46 -2.94 5.35
CA ARG A 59 -20.98 -1.58 5.57
C ARG A 59 -19.89 -0.51 5.35
N MET A 60 -18.73 -0.65 5.98
CA MET A 60 -17.60 0.30 5.85
C MET A 60 -17.05 0.37 4.43
N ALA A 61 -17.00 -0.77 3.74
CA ALA A 61 -16.60 -0.86 2.34
C ALA A 61 -17.61 -0.24 1.37
N GLY A 62 -18.84 0.07 1.82
CA GLY A 62 -19.93 0.52 0.96
C GLY A 62 -20.43 -0.59 0.03
N ALA A 63 -20.45 -1.84 0.51
CA ALA A 63 -20.93 -2.97 -0.26
C ALA A 63 -22.41 -2.79 -0.63
N THR A 64 -22.71 -3.01 -1.90
CA THR A 64 -24.05 -2.94 -2.50
C THR A 64 -24.45 -4.34 -2.98
N PRO A 65 -25.74 -4.58 -3.28
CA PRO A 65 -26.14 -5.84 -3.91
C PRO A 65 -25.34 -6.20 -5.18
N ALA A 66 -24.84 -5.19 -5.91
CA ALA A 66 -24.08 -5.39 -7.14
C ALA A 66 -22.63 -5.85 -6.90
N ASN A 67 -21.99 -5.46 -5.78
CA ASN A 67 -20.56 -5.70 -5.54
C ASN A 67 -20.23 -6.45 -4.24
N ARG A 68 -21.25 -6.79 -3.44
CA ARG A 68 -21.06 -7.49 -2.15
C ARG A 68 -20.30 -8.82 -2.26
N LYS A 69 -20.33 -9.47 -3.43
CA LYS A 69 -19.63 -10.72 -3.76
C LYS A 69 -18.31 -10.53 -4.49
N ARG A 70 -17.71 -9.35 -4.31
CA ARG A 70 -16.49 -8.96 -5.02
C ARG A 70 -15.49 -8.37 -4.04
N ALA A 71 -15.36 -8.94 -2.84
CA ALA A 71 -14.27 -8.56 -1.95
C ALA A 71 -12.94 -9.07 -2.53
N VAL A 72 -11.88 -8.26 -2.40
CA VAL A 72 -10.49 -8.68 -2.59
C VAL A 72 -9.84 -8.69 -1.22
N VAL A 73 -9.51 -9.87 -0.73
CA VAL A 73 -8.84 -10.04 0.57
C VAL A 73 -7.33 -10.07 0.33
N TRP A 74 -6.61 -9.15 0.95
CA TRP A 74 -5.17 -9.23 1.14
C TRP A 74 -4.88 -9.61 2.58
N ALA A 75 -3.94 -10.52 2.81
CA ALA A 75 -3.52 -10.90 4.15
C ALA A 75 -2.01 -11.07 4.24
N SER A 76 -1.39 -10.47 5.27
CA SER A 76 0.02 -10.64 5.60
C SER A 76 0.19 -11.24 7.01
N PRO A 77 -0.19 -12.51 7.24
CA PRO A 77 -0.20 -13.11 8.57
C PRO A 77 1.19 -13.07 9.23
N PRO A 78 1.28 -12.89 10.57
CA PRO A 78 2.54 -12.81 11.28
C PRO A 78 3.48 -13.99 10.98
N CYS A 79 4.71 -13.68 10.56
CA CYS A 79 5.71 -14.70 10.21
C CYS A 79 6.55 -15.19 11.40
N THR A 80 6.31 -14.68 12.62
CA THR A 80 7.12 -14.94 13.82
C THR A 80 7.23 -16.42 14.19
N GLU A 81 6.16 -17.20 13.99
CA GLU A 81 6.18 -18.64 14.26
C GLU A 81 6.67 -19.45 13.06
N TYR A 82 6.55 -18.90 11.85
CA TYR A 82 7.00 -19.52 10.60
C TYR A 82 8.45 -19.25 10.25
N THR A 83 9.12 -18.29 10.90
CA THR A 83 10.51 -17.98 10.58
C THR A 83 11.46 -19.09 11.01
N THR A 84 12.38 -19.43 10.11
CA THR A 84 13.50 -20.35 10.38
C THR A 84 14.53 -19.73 11.31
N LEU A 85 14.50 -18.40 11.48
CA LEU A 85 15.43 -17.64 12.33
C LEU A 85 15.03 -17.61 13.82
N LYS A 86 13.84 -18.11 14.17
CA LYS A 86 13.33 -18.10 15.55
C LYS A 86 14.25 -18.93 16.46
N ARG A 87 14.65 -18.37 17.60
CA ARG A 87 15.46 -19.03 18.64
C ARG A 87 14.83 -18.80 20.02
N GLY A 88 15.18 -19.63 21.00
CA GLY A 88 14.89 -19.41 22.42
C GLY A 88 13.54 -19.92 22.92
N ARG A 89 12.45 -19.83 22.15
CA ARG A 89 11.13 -20.36 22.56
C ARG A 89 10.57 -21.39 21.55
N PRO A 90 9.84 -22.42 22.03
CA PRO A 90 9.09 -23.32 21.15
C PRO A 90 8.18 -22.55 20.19
N ARG A 91 7.97 -23.11 19.00
CA ARG A 91 7.02 -22.55 18.03
C ARG A 91 5.60 -22.87 18.45
N ASN A 92 4.70 -21.90 18.34
CA ASN A 92 3.27 -22.14 18.40
C ASN A 92 2.67 -22.13 16.99
N LEU A 93 2.98 -23.18 16.22
CA LEU A 93 2.47 -23.32 14.85
C LEU A 93 0.95 -23.50 14.81
N ALA A 94 0.34 -24.08 15.85
CA ALA A 94 -1.10 -24.27 15.91
C ALA A 94 -1.84 -22.92 15.94
N ALA A 95 -1.41 -21.99 16.78
CA ALA A 95 -1.98 -20.64 16.81
C ALA A 95 -1.73 -19.88 15.50
N ALA A 96 -0.52 -19.97 14.95
CA ALA A 96 -0.19 -19.32 13.67
C ALA A 96 -1.02 -19.90 12.50
N ASP A 97 -1.24 -21.21 12.49
CA ASP A 97 -2.06 -21.90 11.49
C ASP A 97 -3.54 -21.51 11.65
N ALA A 98 -4.03 -21.32 12.88
CA ALA A 98 -5.38 -20.85 13.15
C ALA A 98 -5.64 -19.45 12.56
N CYS A 99 -4.66 -18.55 12.64
CA CYS A 99 -4.73 -17.25 11.97
C CYS A 99 -4.85 -17.38 10.45
N VAL A 100 -4.08 -18.28 9.82
CA VAL A 100 -4.16 -18.51 8.37
C VAL A 100 -5.50 -19.14 7.98
N ALA A 101 -5.99 -20.10 8.77
CA ALA A 101 -7.30 -20.72 8.57
C ALA A 101 -8.46 -19.70 8.69
N ALA A 102 -8.34 -18.70 9.59
CA ALA A 102 -9.32 -17.63 9.72
C ALA A 102 -9.44 -16.80 8.42
N ILE A 103 -8.35 -16.60 7.66
CA ILE A 103 -8.40 -15.90 6.37
C ILE A 103 -9.39 -16.58 5.41
N ALA A 104 -9.39 -17.91 5.34
CA ALA A 104 -10.29 -18.66 4.47
C ALA A 104 -11.76 -18.55 4.91
N ARG A 105 -12.02 -18.59 6.23
CA ARG A 105 -13.36 -18.34 6.79
C ARG A 105 -13.87 -16.95 6.45
N ILE A 106 -13.05 -15.93 6.70
CA ILE A 106 -13.34 -14.53 6.41
C ILE A 106 -13.63 -14.32 4.93
N ALA A 107 -12.80 -14.89 4.06
CA ALA A 107 -13.00 -14.83 2.62
C ALA A 107 -14.34 -15.44 2.19
N ALA A 108 -14.77 -16.54 2.82
CA ALA A 108 -16.07 -17.15 2.56
C ALA A 108 -17.23 -16.23 3.01
N ASP A 109 -17.17 -15.70 4.24
CA ASP A 109 -18.22 -14.82 4.80
C ASP A 109 -18.36 -13.51 4.01
N LEU A 110 -17.26 -13.05 3.41
CA LEU A 110 -17.21 -11.86 2.56
C LEU A 110 -17.56 -12.13 1.09
N ASP A 111 -17.84 -13.38 0.71
CA ASP A 111 -17.99 -13.79 -0.71
C ASP A 111 -16.82 -13.25 -1.55
N ALA A 112 -15.58 -13.48 -1.11
CA ALA A 112 -14.39 -12.92 -1.73
C ALA A 112 -14.19 -13.45 -3.16
N ALA A 113 -14.03 -12.52 -4.10
CA ALA A 113 -13.68 -12.85 -5.48
C ALA A 113 -12.21 -13.23 -5.63
N MET A 114 -11.35 -12.72 -4.76
CA MET A 114 -9.93 -13.06 -4.75
C MET A 114 -9.35 -12.95 -3.34
N VAL A 115 -8.46 -13.89 -3.00
CA VAL A 115 -7.64 -13.85 -1.79
C VAL A 115 -6.17 -13.89 -2.19
N LEU A 116 -5.37 -13.05 -1.55
CA LEU A 116 -3.91 -12.98 -1.65
C LEU A 116 -3.32 -13.09 -0.24
N VAL A 117 -2.44 -14.07 -0.03
CA VAL A 117 -1.73 -14.26 1.23
C VAL A 117 -0.24 -14.04 0.98
N GLU A 118 0.38 -13.14 1.73
CA GLU A 118 1.81 -12.83 1.64
C GLU A 118 2.56 -13.36 2.86
N ASN A 119 3.70 -14.00 2.62
CA ASN A 119 4.63 -14.38 3.68
C ASN A 119 6.05 -14.54 3.14
N PRO A 120 7.10 -14.43 3.96
CA PRO A 120 8.46 -14.75 3.55
C PRO A 120 8.59 -16.16 2.92
N GLY A 121 9.16 -16.23 1.71
CA GLY A 121 9.33 -17.47 0.95
C GLY A 121 10.40 -18.42 1.52
N THR A 122 11.21 -17.93 2.46
CA THR A 122 12.16 -18.74 3.24
C THR A 122 11.58 -19.26 4.55
N GLY A 123 10.32 -18.93 4.86
CA GLY A 123 9.62 -19.39 6.06
C GLY A 123 8.98 -20.77 5.90
N LEU A 124 8.42 -21.26 7.00
CA LEU A 124 7.76 -22.56 7.14
C LEU A 124 6.31 -22.56 6.64
N LEU A 125 5.68 -21.40 6.38
CA LEU A 125 4.27 -21.34 5.97
C LEU A 125 3.99 -22.18 4.71
N LYS A 126 4.94 -22.17 3.75
CA LYS A 126 4.86 -22.94 2.50
C LYS A 126 4.79 -24.46 2.69
N GLU A 127 5.19 -24.94 3.86
CA GLU A 127 5.20 -26.36 4.23
C GLU A 127 3.94 -26.74 5.05
N ARG A 128 3.11 -25.77 5.42
CA ARG A 128 1.90 -25.99 6.21
C ARG A 128 0.74 -26.39 5.31
N THR A 129 -0.15 -27.23 5.82
CA THR A 129 -1.38 -27.62 5.11
C THR A 129 -2.37 -26.46 4.97
N VAL A 130 -2.41 -25.55 5.94
CA VAL A 130 -3.35 -24.40 5.94
C VAL A 130 -3.19 -23.47 4.73
N ILE A 131 -2.01 -23.40 4.12
CA ILE A 131 -1.81 -22.54 2.93
C ILE A 131 -2.29 -23.20 1.64
N GLN A 132 -2.55 -24.52 1.65
CA GLN A 132 -2.96 -25.28 0.46
C GLN A 132 -4.37 -24.88 -0.03
N HIS A 133 -5.15 -24.17 0.77
CA HIS A 133 -6.40 -23.52 0.35
C HIS A 133 -6.22 -22.49 -0.76
N TYR A 134 -4.98 -22.03 -0.99
CA TYR A 134 -4.61 -21.06 -2.02
C TYR A 134 -3.68 -21.75 -3.04
N PRO A 135 -4.25 -22.38 -4.08
CA PRO A 135 -3.54 -23.34 -4.92
C PRO A 135 -2.51 -22.69 -5.85
N HIS A 136 -2.61 -21.38 -6.08
CA HIS A 136 -1.68 -20.64 -6.92
C HIS A 136 -0.65 -19.95 -6.06
N SER A 137 0.60 -19.92 -6.51
CA SER A 137 1.62 -19.13 -5.84
C SER A 137 2.68 -18.60 -6.80
N VAL A 138 3.26 -17.47 -6.43
CA VAL A 138 4.43 -16.90 -7.10
C VAL A 138 5.48 -16.52 -6.08
N THR A 139 6.76 -16.65 -6.45
CA THR A 139 7.89 -16.19 -5.64
C THR A 139 8.43 -14.91 -6.24
N LEU A 140 8.71 -13.92 -5.40
CA LEU A 140 9.27 -12.64 -5.81
C LEU A 140 10.26 -12.10 -4.77
N ASP A 141 11.05 -11.11 -5.14
CA ASP A 141 11.99 -10.43 -4.24
C ASP A 141 11.70 -8.93 -4.19
N TYR A 142 11.45 -8.36 -3.00
CA TYR A 142 11.08 -6.94 -2.83
C TYR A 142 12.11 -5.96 -3.43
N CYS A 143 13.39 -6.34 -3.51
CA CYS A 143 14.40 -5.49 -4.14
C CYS A 143 14.19 -5.29 -5.65
N GLN A 144 13.31 -6.07 -6.28
CA GLN A 144 12.90 -5.90 -7.68
C GLN A 144 11.74 -4.91 -7.84
N TYR A 145 11.26 -4.35 -6.72
CA TYR A 145 10.08 -3.46 -6.66
C TYR A 145 10.36 -2.18 -5.85
N GLY A 146 11.62 -1.74 -5.82
CA GLY A 146 12.00 -0.44 -5.25
C GLY A 146 12.60 -0.47 -3.85
N TYR A 147 12.67 -1.63 -3.18
CA TYR A 147 13.39 -1.73 -1.90
C TYR A 147 14.89 -2.00 -2.12
N SER A 148 15.72 -1.58 -1.17
CA SER A 148 17.17 -1.78 -1.24
C SER A 148 17.61 -3.14 -0.74
N TYR A 149 16.83 -3.77 0.13
CA TYR A 149 17.12 -5.09 0.68
C TYR A 149 16.32 -6.20 -0.03
N ARG A 150 16.90 -7.39 -0.13
CA ARG A 150 16.20 -8.57 -0.66
C ARG A 150 15.33 -9.22 0.40
N LYS A 151 14.01 -9.09 0.24
CA LYS A 151 13.01 -9.93 0.92
C LYS A 151 12.44 -10.92 -0.08
N ARG A 152 12.86 -12.18 0.07
CA ARG A 152 12.26 -13.32 -0.62
C ARG A 152 10.86 -13.53 -0.07
N THR A 153 9.85 -13.27 -0.88
CA THR A 153 8.43 -13.37 -0.51
C THR A 153 7.72 -14.33 -1.44
N MET A 154 6.80 -15.10 -0.89
CA MET A 154 5.81 -15.86 -1.65
C MET A 154 4.45 -15.20 -1.50
N LEU A 155 3.74 -15.10 -2.63
CA LEU A 155 2.33 -14.73 -2.67
C LEU A 155 1.55 -15.98 -3.03
N TRP A 156 0.62 -16.39 -2.18
CA TRP A 156 -0.37 -17.40 -2.49
C TRP A 156 -1.68 -16.73 -2.87
N SER A 157 -2.42 -17.32 -3.80
CA SER A 157 -3.67 -16.76 -4.27
C SER A 157 -4.75 -17.81 -4.56
N SER A 158 -5.99 -17.41 -4.38
CA SER A 158 -7.16 -18.23 -4.74
C SER A 158 -7.38 -18.35 -6.25
N LEU A 159 -6.91 -17.35 -7.02
CA LEU A 159 -6.93 -17.30 -8.48
C LEU A 159 -5.52 -17.11 -9.02
N PRO A 160 -5.17 -17.63 -10.21
CA PRO A 160 -3.87 -17.39 -10.79
C PRO A 160 -3.71 -15.90 -11.11
N LEU A 161 -2.56 -15.32 -10.77
CA LEU A 161 -2.22 -13.98 -11.25
C LEU A 161 -2.10 -14.00 -12.79
N PRO A 162 -2.51 -12.93 -13.48
CA PRO A 162 -2.45 -12.88 -14.93
C PRO A 162 -1.01 -12.96 -15.42
N ALA A 163 -0.80 -13.46 -16.64
CA ALA A 163 0.53 -13.58 -17.24
C ALA A 163 1.26 -12.23 -17.38
N SER A 164 0.51 -11.13 -17.39
CA SER A 164 1.00 -9.75 -17.38
C SER A 164 1.67 -9.36 -16.05
N PHE A 165 1.41 -10.08 -14.95
CA PHE A 165 1.96 -9.77 -13.63
C PHE A 165 3.44 -10.21 -13.55
N PRO A 166 4.40 -9.29 -13.42
CA PRO A 166 5.80 -9.65 -13.44
C PRO A 166 6.26 -10.08 -12.04
N ALA A 167 6.16 -11.37 -11.72
CA ALA A 167 6.74 -11.97 -10.52
C ALA A 167 8.26 -12.10 -10.67
N ARG A 168 8.99 -11.07 -10.23
CA ARG A 168 10.45 -10.91 -10.41
C ARG A 168 11.19 -11.43 -9.18
N THR A 169 12.13 -12.33 -9.41
CA THR A 169 13.14 -12.72 -8.42
C THR A 169 14.44 -11.97 -8.67
N CYS A 170 15.16 -11.68 -7.60
CA CYS A 170 16.44 -10.99 -7.64
C CYS A 170 17.48 -11.84 -8.41
N PRO A 171 18.17 -11.28 -9.42
CA PRO A 171 19.19 -12.00 -10.18
C PRO A 171 20.51 -12.15 -9.42
N GLY A 172 20.65 -11.54 -8.24
CA GLY A 172 21.87 -11.57 -7.43
C GLY A 172 22.96 -10.66 -7.98
N HIS A 173 24.11 -10.63 -7.31
CA HIS A 173 25.28 -9.87 -7.76
C HIS A 173 25.92 -10.54 -9.00
N PRO A 174 26.41 -9.77 -10.00
CA PRO A 174 26.42 -8.30 -10.10
C PRO A 174 25.17 -7.69 -10.75
N ALA A 175 24.23 -8.51 -11.22
CA ALA A 175 23.07 -8.05 -11.99
C ALA A 175 22.03 -7.27 -11.17
N CYS A 176 21.97 -7.49 -9.86
CA CYS A 176 21.05 -6.76 -8.98
C CYS A 176 21.67 -5.41 -8.57
N PRO A 177 21.04 -4.28 -8.93
CA PRO A 177 21.57 -2.94 -8.63
C PRO A 177 21.60 -2.65 -7.12
N ASN A 178 20.84 -3.42 -6.34
CA ASN A 178 20.75 -3.30 -4.90
C ASN A 178 21.79 -4.17 -4.16
N THR A 179 22.84 -4.61 -4.85
CA THR A 179 23.92 -5.41 -4.27
C THR A 179 25.25 -4.68 -4.29
N TYR A 180 26.09 -4.96 -3.29
CA TYR A 180 27.46 -4.48 -3.19
C TYR A 180 28.37 -5.58 -2.64
N ILE A 181 29.68 -5.45 -2.84
CA ILE A 181 30.66 -6.33 -2.19
C ILE A 181 30.99 -5.75 -0.82
N ASN A 182 30.64 -6.47 0.25
CA ASN A 182 31.01 -6.09 1.60
C ASN A 182 32.55 -6.13 1.73
N LYS A 183 33.15 -5.03 2.21
CA LYS A 183 34.61 -4.87 2.25
C LYS A 183 35.30 -5.87 3.19
N GLU A 184 34.66 -6.20 4.32
CA GLU A 184 35.21 -7.07 5.36
C GLU A 184 35.08 -8.55 4.98
N THR A 185 33.87 -8.96 4.58
CA THR A 185 33.57 -10.37 4.27
C THR A 185 33.91 -10.76 2.84
N ARG A 186 34.14 -9.77 1.96
CA ARG A 186 34.32 -9.93 0.50
C ARG A 186 33.17 -10.66 -0.20
N LYS A 187 32.00 -10.75 0.45
CA LYS A 187 30.80 -11.41 -0.07
C LYS A 187 29.83 -10.38 -0.65
N PRO A 188 29.04 -10.76 -1.68
CA PRO A 188 27.95 -9.94 -2.14
C PRO A 188 26.86 -9.85 -1.07
N CYS A 189 26.45 -8.62 -0.76
CA CYS A 189 25.39 -8.29 0.17
C CYS A 189 24.36 -7.41 -0.53
N HIS A 190 23.11 -7.46 -0.07
CA HIS A 190 22.15 -6.43 -0.43
C HIS A 190 22.35 -5.22 0.46
N VAL A 191 22.04 -4.03 -0.05
CA VAL A 191 22.02 -2.82 0.78
C VAL A 191 20.93 -2.99 1.84
N VAL A 192 21.32 -3.09 3.11
CA VAL A 192 20.37 -3.14 4.22
C VAL A 192 20.58 -1.89 5.06
N ASN A 193 19.73 -0.88 4.88
CA ASN A 193 19.79 0.32 5.71
C ASN A 193 19.03 0.11 7.02
N MET A 194 19.51 -0.81 7.85
CA MET A 194 18.83 -1.25 9.08
C MET A 194 18.67 -0.17 10.16
N LEU A 195 19.45 0.90 10.05
CA LEU A 195 19.60 1.91 11.10
C LEU A 195 18.71 3.13 10.87
N THR A 196 17.97 3.17 9.76
CA THR A 196 17.03 4.25 9.46
C THR A 196 15.60 3.77 9.59
N ASP A 197 14.70 4.70 9.93
CA ASP A 197 13.26 4.45 9.97
C ASP A 197 12.74 3.91 8.64
N GLU A 198 13.29 4.39 7.51
CA GLU A 198 13.00 3.88 6.17
C GLU A 198 13.30 2.38 6.03
N GLY A 199 14.44 1.91 6.54
CA GLY A 199 14.79 0.49 6.49
C GLY A 199 13.94 -0.37 7.42
N LEU A 200 13.48 0.18 8.54
CA LEU A 200 12.53 -0.51 9.42
C LEU A 200 11.15 -0.62 8.76
N GLN A 201 10.65 0.47 8.16
CA GLN A 201 9.39 0.48 7.42
C GLN A 201 9.41 -0.51 6.26
N GLN A 202 10.52 -0.56 5.52
CA GLN A 202 10.74 -1.50 4.43
C GLN A 202 10.60 -2.98 4.85
N ARG A 203 10.80 -3.34 6.13
CA ARG A 203 10.64 -4.74 6.61
C ARG A 203 9.19 -5.14 6.82
N ILE A 204 8.37 -4.19 7.24
CA ILE A 204 6.99 -4.39 7.67
C ILE A 204 5.97 -4.00 6.59
N SER A 205 6.41 -3.40 5.48
CA SER A 205 5.54 -2.97 4.38
C SER A 205 5.84 -3.68 3.07
N VAL A 206 4.83 -3.68 2.20
CA VAL A 206 4.93 -4.14 0.81
C VAL A 206 5.43 -2.97 -0.05
N PRO A 207 6.37 -3.19 -1.00
CA PRO A 207 6.83 -2.14 -1.89
C PRO A 207 5.68 -1.57 -2.71
N ASP A 208 5.58 -0.24 -2.78
CA ASP A 208 4.50 0.43 -3.49
C ASP A 208 4.47 0.07 -4.99
N GLN A 209 5.64 -0.18 -5.62
CA GLN A 209 5.68 -0.67 -7.01
C GLN A 209 5.03 -2.05 -7.15
N LEU A 210 5.24 -2.95 -6.18
CA LEU A 210 4.58 -4.26 -6.14
C LEU A 210 3.07 -4.09 -5.95
N ALA A 211 2.64 -3.25 -5.02
CA ALA A 211 1.22 -2.94 -4.82
C ALA A 211 0.58 -2.33 -6.10
N CYS A 212 1.25 -1.43 -6.80
CA CYS A 212 0.77 -0.89 -8.08
C CYS A 212 0.60 -1.96 -9.16
N LEU A 213 1.55 -2.88 -9.28
CA LEU A 213 1.48 -4.00 -10.25
C LEU A 213 0.36 -4.98 -9.89
N LEU A 214 0.17 -5.25 -8.59
CA LEU A 214 -0.98 -6.02 -8.10
C LEU A 214 -2.29 -5.32 -8.43
N GLY A 215 -2.37 -4.00 -8.29
CA GLY A 215 -3.55 -3.24 -8.69
C GLY A 215 -3.90 -3.42 -10.17
N ARG A 216 -2.91 -3.40 -11.07
CA ARG A 216 -3.14 -3.68 -12.49
C ARG A 216 -3.63 -5.11 -12.72
N ALA A 217 -3.00 -6.10 -12.08
CA ALA A 217 -3.41 -7.49 -12.16
C ALA A 217 -4.86 -7.70 -11.66
N LEU A 218 -5.24 -7.05 -10.55
CA LEU A 218 -6.59 -7.09 -10.00
C LEU A 218 -7.61 -6.46 -10.97
N ALA A 219 -7.26 -5.35 -11.62
CA ALA A 219 -8.14 -4.73 -12.61
C ALA A 219 -8.38 -5.60 -13.85
N GLU A 220 -7.40 -6.42 -14.24
CA GLU A 220 -7.53 -7.41 -15.31
C GLU A 220 -8.40 -8.60 -14.89
N LEU A 221 -8.19 -9.14 -13.68
CA LEU A 221 -8.93 -10.28 -13.15
C LEU A 221 -10.38 -9.94 -12.78
N LEU A 222 -10.61 -8.72 -12.31
CA LEU A 222 -11.91 -8.25 -11.81
C LEU A 222 -12.36 -7.04 -12.62
N PRO A 223 -12.73 -7.23 -13.90
CA PRO A 223 -13.17 -6.14 -14.75
C PRO A 223 -14.40 -5.45 -14.14
N PRO A 224 -14.63 -4.17 -14.48
CA PRO A 224 -15.79 -3.44 -13.99
C PRO A 224 -17.08 -4.23 -14.22
N LEU A 225 -18.00 -4.17 -13.26
CA LEU A 225 -19.36 -4.66 -13.49
C LEU A 225 -19.88 -3.97 -14.76
N ALA A 226 -20.47 -4.75 -15.67
CA ALA A 226 -21.12 -4.20 -16.85
C ALA A 226 -22.18 -3.20 -16.36
N HIS A 227 -21.90 -1.92 -16.50
CA HIS A 227 -22.92 -0.91 -16.32
C HIS A 227 -23.89 -1.07 -17.50
N GLU A 228 -25.21 -1.00 -17.25
CA GLU A 228 -26.12 -0.47 -18.28
C GLU A 228 -25.47 0.80 -18.84
N PRO A 229 -25.52 1.03 -20.17
CA PRO A 229 -24.80 2.12 -20.81
C PRO A 229 -25.07 3.42 -20.06
N ALA A 230 -24.04 3.91 -19.37
CA ALA A 230 -24.17 5.11 -18.56
C ALA A 230 -24.62 6.26 -19.48
N PRO A 231 -25.57 7.11 -19.04
CA PRO A 231 -25.87 8.33 -19.78
C PRO A 231 -24.56 9.12 -19.98
N PRO A 232 -24.39 9.79 -21.13
CA PRO A 232 -23.12 10.40 -21.50
C PRO A 232 -22.61 11.29 -20.38
N ALA A 233 -21.40 10.98 -19.90
CA ALA A 233 -20.79 11.69 -18.77
C ALA A 233 -20.75 13.19 -19.04
N THR A 234 -21.26 13.96 -18.08
CA THR A 234 -21.22 15.42 -18.14
C THR A 234 -19.76 15.91 -18.19
N PRO A 235 -19.47 17.09 -18.78
CA PRO A 235 -18.12 17.66 -18.81
C PRO A 235 -17.45 17.75 -17.43
N SER A 236 -18.24 17.96 -16.38
CA SER A 236 -17.79 17.99 -14.97
C SER A 236 -17.33 16.62 -14.45
N GLN A 237 -18.02 15.55 -14.82
CA GLN A 237 -17.63 14.18 -14.47
C GLN A 237 -16.36 13.75 -15.23
N LYS A 238 -16.24 14.11 -16.52
CA LYS A 238 -15.01 13.92 -17.29
C LYS A 238 -13.83 14.69 -16.68
N ALA A 239 -14.05 15.91 -16.18
CA ALA A 239 -13.02 16.70 -15.50
C ALA A 239 -12.57 16.08 -14.16
N LYS A 240 -13.48 15.48 -13.38
CA LYS A 240 -13.15 14.77 -12.13
C LYS A 240 -12.39 13.46 -12.37
N GLN A 241 -12.68 12.74 -13.45
CA GLN A 241 -11.99 11.50 -13.81
C GLN A 241 -10.57 11.76 -14.33
N ARG A 242 -10.34 12.90 -15.01
CA ARG A 242 -9.03 13.36 -15.47
C ARG A 242 -8.08 13.77 -14.34
N LYS A 243 -8.61 14.23 -13.20
CA LYS A 243 -7.79 14.61 -12.03
C LYS A 243 -7.04 13.45 -11.37
N CYS A 244 -7.41 12.20 -11.61
CA CYS A 244 -6.75 11.04 -10.99
C CYS A 244 -5.41 10.66 -11.64
N TRP A 245 -5.04 11.30 -12.77
CA TRP A 245 -3.88 10.92 -13.58
C TRP A 245 -3.08 12.13 -14.08
N GLU A 246 -3.01 13.22 -13.29
CA GLU A 246 -2.08 14.31 -13.63
C GLU A 246 -0.65 13.93 -13.21
N VAL A 247 0.24 13.88 -14.19
CA VAL A 247 1.69 13.76 -13.96
C VAL A 247 2.19 15.07 -13.37
N ASP A 248 2.87 14.99 -12.23
CA ASP A 248 3.49 16.12 -11.54
C ASP A 248 4.81 16.49 -12.23
N PHE A 249 5.68 15.50 -12.49
CA PHE A 249 6.87 15.66 -13.31
C PHE A 249 7.41 14.30 -13.80
N VAL A 250 8.18 14.32 -14.88
CA VAL A 250 8.95 13.16 -15.37
C VAL A 250 10.33 13.20 -14.69
N GLU A 251 10.64 12.17 -13.92
CA GLU A 251 11.93 12.00 -13.24
C GLU A 251 13.01 11.41 -14.15
N GLN A 252 12.63 10.44 -14.97
CA GLN A 252 13.56 9.67 -15.78
C GLN A 252 12.88 9.21 -17.06
N ALA A 253 13.66 9.04 -18.12
CA ALA A 253 13.23 8.41 -19.35
C ALA A 253 14.23 7.32 -19.74
N CYS A 254 13.76 6.18 -20.25
CA CYS A 254 14.60 5.16 -20.87
C CYS A 254 13.89 4.50 -22.05
N MET A 255 14.69 3.93 -22.95
CA MET A 255 14.22 3.15 -24.09
C MET A 255 14.44 1.67 -23.82
N GLU A 256 13.41 0.86 -24.01
CA GLU A 256 13.46 -0.61 -23.93
C GLU A 256 12.59 -1.16 -25.05
N ASP A 257 13.16 -1.97 -25.94
CA ASP A 257 12.48 -2.57 -27.11
C ASP A 257 11.74 -1.57 -28.02
N GLY A 258 12.32 -0.39 -28.25
CA GLY A 258 11.71 0.67 -29.06
C GLY A 258 10.57 1.42 -28.38
N VAL A 259 10.31 1.16 -27.10
CA VAL A 259 9.28 1.82 -26.30
C VAL A 259 9.91 2.84 -25.36
N LEU A 260 9.43 4.09 -25.41
CA LEU A 260 9.81 5.14 -24.46
C LEU A 260 9.08 4.94 -23.13
N TRP A 261 9.84 4.56 -22.13
CA TRP A 261 9.40 4.48 -20.74
C TRP A 261 9.74 5.77 -20.02
N LEU A 262 8.77 6.30 -19.29
CA LEU A 262 8.86 7.53 -18.51
C LEU A 262 8.56 7.19 -17.05
N ARG A 263 9.49 7.51 -16.17
CA ARG A 263 9.31 7.46 -14.72
C ARG A 263 8.64 8.76 -14.32
N VAL A 264 7.36 8.71 -14.01
CA VAL A 264 6.54 9.89 -13.69
C VAL A 264 6.15 9.90 -12.23
N ALA A 265 6.40 11.02 -11.56
CA ALA A 265 5.75 11.37 -10.32
C ALA A 265 4.34 11.89 -10.62
N TRP A 266 3.36 11.52 -9.80
CA TRP A 266 1.96 11.92 -9.99
C TRP A 266 1.56 12.96 -8.97
N VAL A 267 0.66 13.88 -9.35
CA VAL A 267 0.20 14.94 -8.46
C VAL A 267 -0.48 14.31 -7.24
N GLY A 268 0.12 14.48 -6.06
CA GLY A 268 -0.37 13.93 -4.79
C GLY A 268 0.09 12.50 -4.48
N TYR A 269 1.16 12.02 -5.13
CA TYR A 269 1.75 10.71 -4.88
C TYR A 269 3.26 10.83 -4.66
N ASP A 270 3.76 10.21 -3.60
CA ASP A 270 5.17 10.31 -3.19
C ASP A 270 6.10 9.37 -3.98
N LEU A 271 5.54 8.54 -4.88
CA LEU A 271 6.33 7.56 -5.61
C LEU A 271 6.11 7.61 -7.12
N PRO A 272 7.21 7.72 -7.87
CA PRO A 272 7.19 7.76 -9.31
C PRO A 272 6.98 6.36 -9.89
N THR A 273 6.23 6.26 -10.98
CA THR A 273 5.96 4.99 -11.68
C THR A 273 6.36 5.07 -13.15
N TRP A 274 6.78 3.93 -13.70
CA TRP A 274 7.07 3.82 -15.11
C TRP A 274 5.79 3.69 -15.94
N ILE A 275 5.64 4.55 -16.94
CA ILE A 275 4.58 4.52 -17.95
C ILE A 275 5.18 4.63 -19.34
N THR A 276 4.46 4.21 -20.36
CA THR A 276 4.84 4.43 -21.76
C THR A 276 4.40 5.83 -22.20
N ALA A 277 5.17 6.51 -23.04
CA ALA A 277 4.84 7.87 -23.50
C ALA A 277 3.50 7.95 -24.26
N SER A 278 3.06 6.86 -24.90
CA SER A 278 1.73 6.70 -25.50
C SER A 278 0.58 6.91 -24.51
N LYS A 279 0.81 6.71 -23.21
CA LYS A 279 -0.20 6.91 -22.14
C LYS A 279 -0.32 8.35 -21.66
N LEU A 280 0.52 9.27 -22.17
CA LEU A 280 0.53 10.70 -21.80
C LEU A 280 -0.20 11.62 -22.79
N ASN A 281 -0.93 11.07 -23.78
CA ASN A 281 -1.44 11.83 -24.94
C ASN A 281 -0.32 12.58 -25.69
N ALA A 282 0.87 11.98 -25.78
CA ALA A 282 1.88 12.45 -26.73
C ALA A 282 1.30 12.32 -28.16
N PRO A 283 1.50 13.30 -29.06
CA PRO A 283 0.95 13.24 -30.41
C PRO A 283 1.44 11.96 -31.13
N PRO A 284 0.59 11.22 -31.85
CA PRO A 284 1.07 10.02 -32.54
C PRO A 284 2.13 10.39 -33.60
N GLY A 285 3.32 9.78 -33.51
CA GLY A 285 4.42 9.93 -34.46
C GLY A 285 5.60 9.00 -34.14
N GLU A 286 6.39 8.63 -35.15
CA GLU A 286 7.74 8.09 -34.93
C GLU A 286 8.61 9.21 -34.34
N TYR A 287 9.15 8.99 -33.16
CA TYR A 287 9.97 9.98 -32.47
C TYR A 287 11.46 9.64 -32.65
N ASP A 288 12.15 10.42 -33.48
CA ASP A 288 13.61 10.47 -33.48
C ASP A 288 14.07 11.45 -32.39
N PHE A 289 14.79 10.96 -31.39
CA PHE A 289 15.19 11.72 -30.20
C PHE A 289 16.34 12.70 -30.41
N GLU A 290 16.94 12.73 -31.61
CA GLU A 290 17.93 13.76 -31.98
C GLU A 290 17.28 15.08 -32.42
N THR A 291 15.96 15.10 -32.58
CA THR A 291 15.23 16.29 -33.00
C THR A 291 15.05 17.27 -31.81
N PRO A 292 15.47 18.56 -31.97
CA PRO A 292 15.31 19.58 -30.93
C PRO A 292 13.88 19.72 -30.40
N GLU A 293 12.87 19.44 -31.23
CA GLU A 293 11.45 19.66 -30.95
C GLU A 293 10.91 18.80 -29.78
N LEU A 294 11.33 17.54 -29.67
CA LEU A 294 10.89 16.67 -28.57
C LEU A 294 11.61 17.02 -27.26
N ARG A 295 12.90 17.36 -27.34
CA ARG A 295 13.67 17.86 -26.19
C ARG A 295 13.05 19.15 -25.67
N ASP A 296 12.74 20.09 -26.56
CA ASP A 296 12.12 21.37 -26.23
C ASP A 296 10.72 21.17 -25.66
N TRP A 297 9.95 20.18 -26.16
CA TRP A 297 8.65 19.84 -25.57
C TRP A 297 8.77 19.30 -24.14
N VAL A 298 9.70 18.38 -23.89
CA VAL A 298 9.93 17.83 -22.53
C VAL A 298 10.40 18.93 -21.58
N VAL A 299 11.33 19.79 -22.03
CA VAL A 299 11.84 20.93 -21.25
C VAL A 299 10.72 21.94 -20.98
N ALA A 300 9.96 22.36 -21.99
CA ALA A 300 8.84 23.29 -21.84
C ALA A 300 7.74 22.74 -20.92
N ARG A 301 7.48 21.43 -20.99
CA ARG A 301 6.53 20.75 -20.10
C ARG A 301 7.05 20.71 -18.66
N HIS A 302 8.33 20.39 -18.47
CA HIS A 302 8.99 20.41 -17.16
C HIS A 302 8.93 21.81 -16.52
N GLU A 303 9.28 22.85 -17.27
CA GLU A 303 9.22 24.24 -16.79
C GLU A 303 7.78 24.68 -16.46
N ALA A 304 6.80 24.30 -17.27
CA ALA A 304 5.40 24.62 -17.01
C ALA A 304 4.90 23.98 -15.70
N LEU A 305 5.32 22.74 -15.41
CA LEU A 305 5.00 22.03 -14.18
C LEU A 305 5.70 22.65 -12.96
N GLN A 306 6.97 23.05 -13.09
CA GLN A 306 7.69 23.79 -12.03
C GLN A 306 6.99 25.10 -11.67
N ARG A 307 6.57 25.89 -12.68
CA ARG A 307 5.80 27.13 -12.46
C ARG A 307 4.47 26.87 -11.75
N HIS A 308 3.78 25.77 -12.08
CA HIS A 308 2.53 25.39 -11.41
C HIS A 308 2.76 25.03 -9.93
N SER A 309 3.77 24.19 -9.64
CA SER A 309 4.15 23.81 -8.27
C SER A 309 4.55 25.01 -7.41
N GLN A 310 5.31 25.96 -7.96
CA GLN A 310 5.65 27.22 -7.28
C GLN A 310 4.42 28.06 -6.92
N ARG A 311 3.45 28.19 -7.86
CA ARG A 311 2.20 28.92 -7.61
C ARG A 311 1.36 28.26 -6.51
N LYS A 312 1.31 26.93 -6.49
CA LYS A 312 0.58 26.18 -5.45
C LYS A 312 1.18 26.41 -4.06
N ARG A 313 2.50 26.32 -3.92
CA ARG A 313 3.21 26.61 -2.66
C ARG A 313 2.97 28.05 -2.19
N ALA A 314 3.09 29.04 -3.08
CA ALA A 314 2.81 30.43 -2.74
C ALA A 314 1.37 30.66 -2.25
N HIS A 315 0.40 29.95 -2.84
CA HIS A 315 -0.99 30.02 -2.42
C HIS A 315 -1.22 29.37 -1.04
N GLU A 316 -0.61 28.21 -0.78
CA GLU A 316 -0.67 27.53 0.53
C GLU A 316 -0.03 28.40 1.64
N GLU A 317 1.11 29.03 1.36
CA GLU A 317 1.75 29.98 2.29
C GLU A 317 0.86 31.19 2.59
N GLN A 318 0.21 31.76 1.57
CA GLN A 318 -0.75 32.86 1.76
C GLN A 318 -1.93 32.44 2.63
N GLN A 319 -2.48 31.23 2.43
CA GLN A 319 -3.56 30.70 3.27
C GLN A 319 -3.11 30.51 4.72
N GLN A 320 -1.93 29.96 4.95
CA GLN A 320 -1.38 29.81 6.30
C GLN A 320 -1.16 31.16 6.99
N GLN A 321 -0.67 32.17 6.25
CA GLN A 321 -0.52 33.53 6.79
C GLN A 321 -1.87 34.17 7.16
N GLN A 322 -2.91 33.97 6.34
CA GLN A 322 -4.26 34.45 6.65
C GLN A 322 -4.84 33.76 7.90
N GLN A 323 -4.65 32.44 8.03
CA GLN A 323 -5.09 31.69 9.21
C GLN A 323 -4.35 32.12 10.49
N ARG A 324 -3.06 32.45 10.40
CA ARG A 324 -2.31 33.00 11.55
C ARG A 324 -2.85 34.36 11.98
N LYS A 325 -3.19 35.24 11.02
CA LYS A 325 -3.75 36.58 11.29
C LYS A 325 -5.15 36.53 11.91
N THR A 326 -5.99 35.57 11.53
CA THR A 326 -7.32 35.40 12.14
C THR A 326 -7.22 34.84 13.55
N ARG A 327 -6.32 33.89 13.81
CA ARG A 327 -6.07 33.36 15.17
C ARG A 327 -5.51 34.42 16.13
N SER A 328 -4.60 35.27 15.67
CA SER A 328 -4.06 36.35 16.52
C SER A 328 -5.09 37.43 16.86
N ARG A 329 -6.12 37.63 16.02
CA ARG A 329 -7.23 38.55 16.31
C ARG A 329 -8.23 37.96 17.31
N GLY A 330 -8.54 36.66 17.21
CA GLY A 330 -9.44 35.99 18.15
C GLY A 330 -8.89 35.87 19.59
N ALA A 331 -7.56 35.88 19.76
CA ALA A 331 -6.93 35.83 21.08
C ALA A 331 -6.94 37.18 21.82
N ALA A 332 -7.12 38.31 21.12
CA ALA A 332 -7.15 39.64 21.74
C ALA A 332 -8.51 39.99 22.37
N ASP A 333 -9.61 39.37 21.92
CA ASP A 333 -10.97 39.69 22.35
C ASP A 333 -11.52 38.78 23.48
N GLY A 334 -10.73 37.81 23.96
CA GLY A 334 -11.18 36.79 24.94
C GLY A 334 -10.96 37.12 26.43
N GLY A 335 -10.50 38.32 26.77
CA GLY A 335 -10.12 38.69 28.14
C GLY A 335 -11.24 39.33 28.96
N SER A 336 -12.29 38.60 29.36
CA SER A 336 -13.05 38.87 30.60
C SER A 336 -14.14 37.82 30.86
N SER A 337 -13.92 36.98 31.89
CA SER A 337 -14.95 36.57 32.86
C SER A 337 -14.34 35.57 33.84
N SER A 338 -14.12 36.03 35.06
CA SER A 338 -13.81 35.22 36.23
C SER A 338 -15.10 34.64 36.81
N SER A 339 -15.14 33.33 37.04
CA SER A 339 -15.93 32.77 38.14
C SER A 339 -15.31 31.45 38.63
N SER A 340 -15.31 31.35 39.95
CA SER A 340 -14.68 30.39 40.85
C SER A 340 -15.43 29.07 40.97
N SER A 341 -14.73 27.96 41.17
CA SER A 341 -15.07 26.98 42.23
C SER A 341 -14.08 25.80 42.34
N SER A 342 -13.57 25.66 43.57
CA SER A 342 -13.45 24.41 44.36
C SER A 342 -12.50 23.30 43.92
N SER A 343 -11.37 23.25 44.64
CA SER A 343 -10.43 22.14 44.77
C SER A 343 -11.03 20.90 45.42
N ALA A 344 -10.70 19.72 44.89
CA ALA A 344 -10.69 18.46 45.63
C ALA A 344 -9.47 17.64 45.18
N THR A 345 -8.49 17.53 46.08
CA THR A 345 -7.31 16.68 45.98
C THR A 345 -7.67 15.25 46.39
N VAL A 346 -7.48 14.28 45.50
CA VAL A 346 -7.48 12.85 45.84
C VAL A 346 -6.09 12.30 45.49
N SER A 347 -5.38 11.91 46.54
CA SER A 347 -4.18 11.07 46.54
C SER A 347 -4.63 9.60 46.57
N LEU A 348 -3.90 8.71 45.87
CA LEU A 348 -3.69 7.26 46.10
C LEU A 348 -2.95 6.73 44.85
N ALA A 349 -1.64 6.52 44.91
CA ALA A 349 -0.93 5.30 45.33
C ALA A 349 -0.81 4.23 44.23
N ASP A 350 0.44 4.03 43.77
CA ASP A 350 0.95 2.85 43.05
C ASP A 350 0.75 1.57 43.88
N PRO A 351 0.71 0.40 43.20
CA PRO A 351 1.56 -0.68 43.66
C PRO A 351 2.35 -1.39 42.55
N LEU A 352 3.64 -1.56 42.86
CA LEU A 352 4.60 -2.46 42.25
C LEU A 352 4.21 -3.95 42.44
N LEU A 353 4.56 -4.74 41.43
CA LEU A 353 5.21 -6.06 41.47
C LEU A 353 5.00 -6.99 42.68
N ALA A 354 4.53 -8.21 42.43
CA ALA A 354 5.10 -9.44 43.00
C ALA A 354 4.62 -10.70 42.24
N ASP A 355 5.60 -11.52 41.84
CA ASP A 355 5.71 -12.99 41.91
C ASP A 355 4.59 -13.90 41.35
N GLY A 356 4.84 -15.05 40.73
CA GLY A 356 6.04 -15.84 40.52
C GLY A 356 5.59 -17.28 40.22
N TYR A 357 6.10 -17.92 39.16
CA TYR A 357 5.91 -19.36 38.94
C TYR A 357 7.15 -19.99 38.28
N SER A 358 7.72 -20.92 39.03
CA SER A 358 8.72 -21.94 38.72
C SER A 358 8.45 -23.07 39.74
N PRO A 359 8.85 -24.33 39.49
CA PRO A 359 9.91 -24.80 38.60
C PRO A 359 9.45 -25.38 37.26
#